data_AF-A0A931QJU0-F1
#
_entry.id   AF-A0A931QJU0-F1
#
_cell.length_a   1.000
_cell.length_b   1.000
_cell.length_c   1.000
_cell.angle_alpha   90.00
_cell.angle_beta   90.00
_cell.angle_gamma   90.00
#
_symmetry.space_group_name_H-M   'P 1'
#
loop_
_entity.id
_entity.type
_entity.pdbx_description
1 polymer ?
#
loop_
_entity_poly.entity_id
_entity_poly.type
_entity_poly.pdbx_seq_one_letter_code
_entity_poly.pdbx_strand_id
1 'polypeptide(L)'
;MMKKIPMTKAGYEKLRSDLEHLVKVERSKNIQAISEARAHGDLSENAEYHAAKERQSFIEGRIQELQAKIAHAQVIDVASIQHSKVVFGATVALEEGESGEERSYTI
;
A
#
# COMPACT_ATOMS: atom_id res chain seq x y z
N MET A 1 18.36 -12.59 -11.71
CA MET A 1 16.89 -12.76 -11.87
C MET A 1 16.20 -11.94 -10.79
N MET A 2 15.37 -10.96 -11.15
CA MET A 2 14.61 -10.18 -10.17
C MET A 2 13.52 -11.06 -9.54
N LYS A 3 13.49 -11.09 -8.20
CA LYS A 3 12.61 -11.95 -7.42
C LYS A 3 11.20 -11.35 -7.41
N LYS A 4 10.26 -11.99 -8.11
CA LYS A 4 8.84 -11.59 -8.08
C LYS A 4 8.28 -11.80 -6.67
N ILE A 5 7.48 -10.84 -6.20
CA ILE A 5 6.85 -10.87 -4.87
C ILE A 5 5.42 -11.40 -5.05
N PRO A 6 5.11 -12.61 -4.58
CA PRO A 6 3.75 -13.14 -4.64
C PRO A 6 2.80 -12.27 -3.81
N MET A 7 1.62 -11.97 -4.36
CA MET A 7 0.62 -11.13 -3.70
C MET A 7 -0.78 -11.54 -4.15
N THR A 8 -1.76 -11.45 -3.26
CA THR A 8 -3.17 -11.70 -3.61
C THR A 8 -3.72 -10.57 -4.48
N LYS A 9 -4.75 -10.85 -5.28
CA LYS A 9 -5.45 -9.82 -6.08
C LYS A 9 -5.94 -8.65 -5.22
N ALA A 10 -6.54 -8.95 -4.07
CA ALA A 10 -7.02 -7.93 -3.13
C ALA A 10 -5.87 -7.05 -2.58
N GLY A 11 -4.73 -7.66 -2.25
CA GLY A 11 -3.54 -6.93 -1.82
C GLY A 11 -3.02 -5.99 -2.90
N TYR A 12 -2.94 -6.47 -4.14
CA TYR A 12 -2.49 -5.65 -5.28
C TYR A 12 -3.40 -4.45 -5.53
N GLU A 13 -4.72 -4.65 -5.57
CA GLU A 13 -5.69 -3.56 -5.76
C GLU A 13 -5.62 -2.53 -4.63
N LYS A 14 -5.41 -2.97 -3.38
CA LYS A 14 -5.21 -2.06 -2.25
C LYS A 14 -3.96 -1.20 -2.45
N LEU A 15 -2.81 -1.78 -2.79
CA LEU A 15 -1.59 -1.01 -3.05
C LEU A 15 -1.76 -0.02 -4.21
N ARG A 16 -2.50 -0.41 -5.26
CA ARG A 16 -2.81 0.45 -6.39
C ARG A 16 -3.69 1.63 -5.98
N SER A 17 -4.76 1.37 -5.21
CA SER A 17 -5.63 2.41 -4.68
C SER A 17 -4.87 3.39 -3.78
N ASP A 18 -4.02 2.88 -2.89
CA ASP A 18 -3.19 3.70 -2.01
C ASP A 18 -2.22 4.59 -2.82
N LEU A 19 -1.58 4.02 -3.85
CA LEU A 19 -0.71 4.76 -4.77
C LEU A 19 -1.48 5.87 -5.50
N GLU A 20 -2.67 5.56 -6.02
CA GLU A 20 -3.50 6.55 -6.70
C GLU A 20 -3.92 7.70 -5.78
N HIS A 21 -4.29 7.39 -4.53
CA HIS A 21 -4.61 8.41 -3.54
C HIS A 21 -3.41 9.30 -3.24
N LEU A 22 -2.22 8.71 -3.02
CA LEU A 22 -1.00 9.46 -2.76
C LEU A 22 -0.65 10.40 -3.92
N VAL A 23 -0.76 9.93 -5.16
CA VAL A 23 -0.40 10.72 -6.36
C VAL A 23 -1.45 11.80 -6.66
N LYS A 24 -2.74 11.46 -6.62
CA LYS A 24 -3.81 12.39 -7.06
C LYS A 24 -4.19 13.38 -5.98
N VAL A 25 -4.20 12.94 -4.72
CA VAL A 25 -4.74 13.73 -3.59
C VAL A 25 -3.60 14.31 -2.77
N GLU A 26 -2.78 13.47 -2.14
CA GLU A 26 -1.83 13.92 -1.12
C GLU A 26 -0.67 14.74 -1.71
N ARG A 27 -0.11 14.30 -2.85
CA ARG A 27 0.94 15.06 -3.55
C ARG A 27 0.44 16.44 -3.98
N SER A 28 -0.76 16.52 -4.55
CA SER A 28 -1.39 17.79 -4.97
C SER A 28 -1.60 18.74 -3.79
N LYS A 29 -2.18 18.23 -2.69
CA LYS A 29 -2.36 19.00 -1.44
C LYS A 29 -1.02 19.51 -0.89
N ASN A 30 0.01 18.67 -0.90
CA ASN A 30 1.31 19.06 -0.37
C ASN A 30 1.99 20.15 -1.22
N ILE A 31 1.83 20.10 -2.56
CA ILE A 31 2.32 21.17 -3.45
C ILE A 31 1.63 22.49 -3.11
N GLN A 32 0.31 22.46 -2.89
CA GLN A 32 -0.44 23.65 -2.50
C GLN A 32 0.04 24.19 -1.15
N ALA A 33 0.21 23.34 -0.14
CA ALA A 33 0.72 23.74 1.18
C ALA A 33 2.12 24.38 1.11
N ILE A 34 3.02 23.83 0.28
CA ILE A 34 4.35 24.43 0.03
C ILE A 34 4.20 25.80 -0.63
N SER A 35 3.29 25.94 -1.60
CA SER A 35 3.05 27.20 -2.31
C SER A 35 2.50 28.27 -1.37
N GLU A 36 1.56 27.90 -0.50
CA GLU A 36 0.98 28.79 0.51
C GLU A 36 2.04 29.22 1.52
N ALA A 37 2.80 28.26 2.07
CA ALA A 37 3.90 28.56 2.99
C ALA A 37 4.95 29.51 2.38
N ARG A 38 5.25 29.37 1.08
CA ARG A 38 6.16 30.27 0.35
C ARG A 38 5.64 31.70 0.19
N ALA A 39 4.33 31.91 0.19
CA ALA A 39 3.76 33.24 0.06
C ALA A 39 3.99 34.10 1.33
N HIS A 40 4.33 33.49 2.47
CA HIS A 40 4.60 34.18 3.73
C HIS A 40 6.01 34.82 3.82
N GLY A 41 6.86 34.64 2.79
CA GLY A 41 8.09 35.40 2.59
C GLY A 41 9.31 34.90 3.38
N ASP A 42 9.23 34.89 4.71
CA ASP A 42 10.31 34.31 5.53
C ASP A 42 10.19 32.79 5.52
N LEU A 43 11.12 32.11 4.87
CA LEU A 43 11.16 30.64 4.77
C LEU A 43 12.11 30.01 5.79
N SER A 44 13.02 30.80 6.37
CA SER A 44 13.99 30.27 7.32
C SER A 44 13.35 29.85 8.63
N GLU A 45 12.39 30.63 9.11
CA GLU A 45 11.69 30.37 10.38
C GLU A 45 10.29 29.76 10.21
N ASN A 46 9.83 29.57 8.97
CA ASN A 46 8.48 29.06 8.69
C ASN A 46 8.38 27.55 8.94
N ALA A 47 7.79 27.21 10.08
CA ALA A 47 7.58 25.82 10.51
C ALA A 47 6.69 25.05 9.53
N GLU A 48 5.65 25.69 8.97
CA GLU A 48 4.74 25.10 7.99
C GLU A 48 5.45 24.73 6.68
N TYR A 49 6.41 25.55 6.25
CA TYR A 49 7.24 25.26 5.07
C TYR A 49 8.11 24.02 5.32
N HIS A 50 8.81 23.97 6.45
CA HIS A 50 9.66 22.83 6.81
C HIS A 50 8.83 21.54 6.94
N ALA A 51 7.69 21.60 7.62
CA ALA A 51 6.77 20.48 7.77
C ALA A 51 6.22 20.00 6.41
N ALA A 52 5.85 20.92 5.51
CA ALA A 52 5.38 20.57 4.17
C ALA A 52 6.50 19.97 3.29
N LYS A 53 7.75 20.38 3.50
CA LYS A 53 8.94 19.79 2.85
C LYS A 53 9.25 18.39 3.37
N GLU A 54 9.15 18.15 4.67
CA GLU A 54 9.29 16.79 5.22
C GLU A 54 8.18 15.86 4.73
N ARG A 55 6.93 16.35 4.76
CA ARG A 55 5.78 15.62 4.22
C ARG A 55 5.95 15.30 2.73
N GLN A 56 6.53 16.21 1.95
CA GLN A 56 6.88 15.95 0.55
C GLN A 56 7.79 14.73 0.42
N SER A 57 8.90 14.72 1.17
CA SER A 57 9.87 13.62 1.15
C SER A 57 9.23 12.28 1.54
N PHE A 58 8.35 12.30 2.54
CA PHE A 58 7.62 11.12 2.96
C PHE A 58 6.66 10.59 1.88
N ILE A 59 5.87 11.47 1.26
CA ILE A 59 4.95 11.10 0.18
C ILE A 59 5.71 10.51 -1.00
N GLU A 60 6.80 11.15 -1.44
CA GLU A 60 7.60 10.66 -2.56
C GLU A 60 8.25 9.30 -2.25
N GLY A 61 8.78 9.13 -1.03
CA GLY A 61 9.33 7.84 -0.58
C GLY A 61 8.27 6.73 -0.59
N ARG A 62 7.06 7.01 -0.10
CA ARG A 62 5.94 6.05 -0.12
C ARG A 62 5.49 5.71 -1.53
N ILE A 63 5.44 6.69 -2.44
CA ILE A 63 5.10 6.47 -3.84
C ILE A 63 6.13 5.54 -4.50
N GLN A 64 7.42 5.80 -4.32
CA GLN A 64 8.48 4.95 -4.86
C GLN A 64 8.42 3.52 -4.31
N GLU A 65 8.19 3.36 -3.00
CA GLU A 65 8.05 2.05 -2.37
C GLU A 65 6.87 1.26 -2.97
N LEU A 66 5.69 1.90 -3.08
CA LEU A 66 4.50 1.25 -3.62
C LEU A 66 4.67 0.92 -5.10
N GLN A 67 5.25 1.82 -5.89
CA GLN A 67 5.56 1.56 -7.30
C GLN A 67 6.50 0.36 -7.46
N ALA A 68 7.55 0.26 -6.64
CA ALA A 68 8.46 -0.88 -6.65
C ALA A 68 7.72 -2.18 -6.28
N LYS A 69 6.91 -2.17 -5.22
CA LYS A 69 6.10 -3.34 -4.81
C LYS A 69 5.15 -3.79 -5.92
N ILE A 70 4.46 -2.86 -6.57
CA ILE A 70 3.54 -3.13 -7.68
C ILE A 70 4.30 -3.66 -8.90
N ALA A 71 5.44 -3.07 -9.26
CA ALA A 71 6.25 -3.48 -10.41
C ALA A 71 6.82 -4.90 -10.26
N HIS A 72 7.08 -5.33 -9.02
CA HIS A 72 7.58 -6.67 -8.72
C HIS A 72 6.48 -7.67 -8.32
N ALA A 73 5.22 -7.24 -8.28
CA ALA A 73 4.11 -8.08 -7.86
C ALA A 73 3.83 -9.21 -8.86
N GLN A 74 3.73 -10.42 -8.34
CA GLN A 74 3.09 -11.53 -9.03
C GLN A 74 1.73 -11.76 -8.38
N VAL A 75 0.68 -11.28 -9.06
CA VAL A 75 -0.69 -11.45 -8.58
C VAL A 75 -1.11 -12.91 -8.72
N ILE A 76 -1.44 -13.53 -7.60
CA ILE A 76 -1.91 -14.91 -7.52
C ILE A 76 -3.41 -14.89 -7.27
N ASP A 77 -4.16 -15.56 -8.15
CA ASP A 77 -5.59 -15.80 -7.95
C ASP A 77 -5.77 -17.12 -7.18
N VAL A 78 -5.87 -16.99 -5.86
CA VAL A 78 -5.97 -18.10 -4.91
C VAL A 78 -7.27 -18.91 -5.08
N ALA A 79 -8.31 -18.34 -5.68
CA ALA A 79 -9.57 -19.06 -5.93
C ALA A 79 -9.45 -20.04 -7.10
N SER A 80 -8.48 -19.83 -7.99
CA SER A 80 -8.28 -20.66 -9.18
C SER A 80 -7.40 -21.90 -8.93
N ILE A 81 -6.76 -22.00 -7.77
CA ILE A 81 -5.77 -23.04 -7.54
C ILE A 81 -6.34 -24.13 -6.63
N GLN A 82 -6.56 -25.33 -7.20
CA GLN A 82 -6.81 -26.53 -6.42
C GLN A 82 -5.52 -26.90 -5.67
N HIS A 83 -5.54 -26.71 -4.37
CA HIS A 83 -4.39 -26.96 -3.51
C HIS A 83 -4.59 -28.26 -2.73
N SER A 84 -3.69 -29.22 -2.93
CA SER A 84 -3.51 -30.35 -1.99
C SER A 84 -2.66 -29.97 -0.76
N LYS A 85 -2.20 -28.71 -0.68
CA LYS A 85 -1.34 -28.14 0.37
C LYS A 85 -1.65 -26.67 0.59
N VAL A 86 -1.72 -26.21 1.85
CA VAL A 86 -1.91 -24.80 2.20
C VAL A 86 -0.69 -23.97 1.75
N VAL A 87 -0.91 -22.91 0.96
CA VAL A 87 0.13 -22.00 0.45
C VAL A 87 -0.25 -20.54 0.70
N PHE A 88 0.68 -19.62 0.42
CA PHE A 88 0.47 -18.18 0.60
C PHE A 88 -0.76 -17.68 -0.20
N GLY A 89 -1.65 -16.99 0.51
CA GLY A 89 -2.93 -16.48 0.04
C GLY A 89 -4.09 -17.47 0.14
N ALA A 90 -3.85 -18.73 0.54
CA ALA A 90 -4.92 -19.72 0.65
C ALA A 90 -5.85 -19.40 1.83
N THR A 91 -7.16 -19.42 1.56
CA THR A 91 -8.18 -19.39 2.60
C THR A 91 -8.56 -20.83 2.96
N VAL A 92 -8.39 -21.20 4.23
CA VAL A 92 -8.77 -22.51 4.78
C VAL A 92 -9.95 -22.36 5.71
N ALA A 93 -10.97 -23.20 5.51
CA ALA A 93 -12.04 -23.39 6.49
C ALA A 93 -11.63 -24.54 7.43
N LEU A 94 -11.69 -24.30 8.73
CA LEU A 94 -11.45 -25.28 9.78
C LEU A 94 -12.76 -25.51 10.52
N GLU A 95 -13.18 -26.76 10.63
CA GLU A 95 -14.29 -27.18 11.46
C GLU A 95 -13.74 -27.69 12.80
N GLU A 96 -14.29 -27.18 13.90
CA GLU A 96 -13.92 -27.62 15.24
C GLU A 96 -14.68 -28.90 15.61
N GLY A 97 -13.94 -29.99 15.86
CA GLY A 97 -14.51 -31.35 15.90
C GLY A 97 -15.52 -31.66 17.02
N GLU A 98 -15.62 -30.81 18.06
CA GLU A 98 -16.59 -30.99 19.15
C GLU A 98 -17.83 -30.09 19.02
N SER A 99 -17.67 -28.87 18.50
CA SER A 99 -18.74 -27.87 18.40
C SER A 99 -19.37 -27.80 17.01
N GLY A 100 -18.69 -28.30 15.97
CA GLY A 100 -19.06 -28.12 14.57
C GLY A 100 -18.89 -26.67 14.08
N GLU A 101 -18.22 -25.82 14.84
CA GLU A 101 -18.04 -24.41 14.49
C GLU A 101 -17.02 -24.27 13.35
N GLU A 102 -17.43 -23.63 12.25
CA GLU A 102 -16.55 -23.35 11.11
C GLU A 102 -15.86 -21.99 11.26
N ARG A 103 -14.53 -21.97 11.08
CA ARG A 103 -13.71 -20.75 11.08
C ARG A 103 -12.84 -20.67 9.84
N SER A 104 -12.83 -19.50 9.20
CA SER A 104 -12.04 -19.25 7.98
C SER A 104 -10.78 -18.44 8.29
N TYR A 105 -9.63 -18.91 7.81
CA TYR A 105 -8.33 -18.26 7.97
C TYR A 105 -7.65 -18.09 6.61
N THR A 106 -6.98 -16.96 6.38
CA THR A 106 -6.17 -16.73 5.17
C THR A 106 -4.70 -16.59 5.55
N ILE A 107 -3.84 -17.39 4.91
CA ILE A 107 -2.39 -17.51 5.20
C ILE A 107 -1.59 -16.55 4.31
#